data_AF-A0A554L3Z5-F1
#
_entry.id   AF-A0A554L3Z5-F1
#
_cell.length_a   1.000
_cell.length_b   1.000
_cell.length_c   1.000
_cell.angle_alpha   90.00
_cell.angle_beta   90.00
_cell.angle_gamma   90.00
#
_symmetry.space_group_name_H-M   'P 1'
#
loop_
_entity.id
_entity.type
_entity.pdbx_description
1 polymer ?
#
loop_
_entity_poly.entity_id
_entity_poly.type
_entity_poly.pdbx_seq_one_letter_code
_entity_poly.pdbx_strand_id
1 'polypeptide(L)' 'MQIQRAIINISMPPAMAKRIKKLAKEENRTKSELLRQAFRSYEFDRDWAKIRAWGEETARRMGIETEEDVERIAG' A
#
# COMPACT_ATOMS: atom_id res chain seq x y z
N MET A 1 -4.81 17.70 16.55
CA MET A 1 -5.16 16.33 17.01
C MET A 1 -3.93 15.71 17.64
N GLN A 2 -4.02 15.20 18.88
CA GLN A 2 -2.94 14.36 19.42
C GLN A 2 -2.90 13.05 18.63
N ILE A 3 -1.73 12.68 18.11
CA ILE A 3 -1.52 11.35 17.54
C ILE A 3 -1.42 10.36 18.71
N GLN A 4 -2.53 9.70 19.05
CA GLN A 4 -2.52 8.66 20.06
C GLN A 4 -1.84 7.40 19.49
N ARG A 5 -0.77 6.95 20.14
CA ARG A 5 -0.03 5.73 19.74
C ARG A 5 -0.53 4.54 20.56
N ALA A 6 -0.94 3.47 19.90
CA ALA A 6 -1.21 2.18 20.52
C ALA A 6 0.00 1.25 20.38
N ILE A 7 0.26 0.44 21.41
CA ILE A 7 1.29 -0.61 21.38
C ILE A 7 0.65 -1.90 20.87
N ILE A 8 1.27 -2.54 19.89
CA ILE A 8 0.84 -3.82 19.34
C ILE A 8 1.98 -4.82 19.54
N ASN A 9 1.69 -5.95 20.20
CA ASN A 9 2.60 -7.07 20.33
C ASN A 9 2.33 -8.09 19.21
N ILE A 10 3.38 -8.49 18.49
CA ILE A 10 3.27 -9.40 17.35
C ILE A 10 4.35 -10.48 17.48
N SER A 11 3.93 -11.74 17.46
CA SER A 11 4.82 -12.90 17.35
C SER A 11 5.13 -13.20 15.89
N MET A 12 6.38 -13.51 15.58
CA MET A 12 6.82 -13.79 14.21
C MET A 12 7.79 -14.97 14.17
N PRO A 13 7.85 -15.74 13.07
CA PRO A 13 8.87 -16.77 12.89
C PRO A 13 10.27 -16.19 13.08
N PRO A 14 11.21 -16.88 13.77
CA PRO A 14 12.53 -16.34 14.09
C PRO A 14 13.32 -15.85 12.87
N ALA A 15 13.22 -16.59 11.76
CA ALA A 15 13.86 -16.21 10.50
C ALA A 15 13.33 -14.88 9.96
N MET A 16 12.01 -14.64 10.07
CA MET A 16 11.39 -13.39 9.64
C MET A 16 11.81 -12.23 10.54
N ALA A 17 11.81 -12.42 11.85
CA ALA A 17 12.27 -11.41 12.81
C ALA A 17 13.72 -10.98 12.55
N LYS A 18 14.60 -11.93 12.18
CA LYS A 18 15.99 -11.64 11.79
C LYS A 18 16.06 -10.79 10.52
N ARG A 19 15.24 -11.08 9.50
CA ARG A 19 15.18 -10.28 8.26
C ARG A 19 14.66 -8.87 8.52
N ILE A 20 13.60 -8.71 9.30
CA ILE A 20 13.05 -7.39 9.68
C ILE A 20 14.13 -6.56 10.38
N LYS A 21 14.85 -7.15 11.33
CA LYS A 21 15.93 -6.46 12.05
C LYS A 21 17.07 -6.04 11.10
N LYS A 22 17.43 -6.91 10.16
CA LYS A 22 18.48 -6.63 9.16
C LYS A 22 18.07 -5.47 8.24
N LEU A 23 16.88 -5.55 7.64
CA LEU A 23 16.38 -4.53 6.71
C LEU A 23 16.24 -3.16 7.39
N ALA A 24 15.67 -3.11 8.60
CA ALA A 24 15.56 -1.87 9.36
C ALA A 24 16.94 -1.24 9.63
N LYS A 25 17.98 -2.05 9.88
CA LYS A 25 19.35 -1.56 10.05
C LYS A 25 19.94 -1.02 8.74
N GLU A 26 19.74 -1.73 7.63
CA GLU A 26 20.22 -1.33 6.30
C GLU A 26 19.60 0.00 5.85
N GLU A 27 18.33 0.23 6.18
CA GLU A 27 17.61 1.47 5.87
C GLU A 27 17.81 2.59 6.91
N ASN A 28 18.60 2.37 7.96
CA ASN A 28 18.78 3.29 9.09
C ASN A 28 17.44 3.72 9.75
N ARG A 29 16.57 2.74 10.02
CA ARG A 29 15.22 2.93 10.56
C ARG A 29 14.92 1.98 11.72
N THR A 30 13.88 2.29 12.48
CA THR A 30 13.37 1.38 13.52
C THR A 30 12.48 0.28 12.93
N LYS A 31 12.42 -0.88 13.60
CA LYS A 31 11.52 -1.98 13.24
C LYS A 31 10.06 -1.51 13.15
N SER A 32 9.65 -0.65 14.08
CA SER A 32 8.28 -0.14 14.12
C SER A 32 7.96 0.80 12.96
N GLU A 33 8.93 1.59 12.48
CA GLU A 33 8.74 2.40 11.27
C GLU A 33 8.60 1.54 10.03
N LEU A 34 9.49 0.56 9.87
CA LEU A 34 9.44 -0.39 8.77
C LEU A 34 8.10 -1.12 8.72
N LEU A 35 7.63 -1.66 9.86
CA LEU A 35 6.37 -2.38 9.94
C LEU A 35 5.16 -1.48 9.69
N ARG A 36 5.16 -0.23 10.17
CA ARG A 36 4.09 0.73 9.86
C ARG A 36 4.05 1.08 8.38
N GLN A 37 5.20 1.23 7.72
CA GLN A 37 5.23 1.45 6.27
C GLN A 37 4.72 0.22 5.53
N ALA A 38 5.17 -0.98 5.90
CA ALA A 38 4.70 -2.22 5.29
C ALA A 38 3.18 -2.37 5.40
N PHE A 39 2.60 -2.00 6.56
CA PHE A 39 1.14 -2.00 6.73
C PHE A 39 0.44 -1.00 5.81
N ARG A 40 0.94 0.25 5.71
CA ARG A 40 0.37 1.26 4.79
C ARG A 40 0.45 0.83 3.34
N SER A 41 1.57 0.22 2.93
CA SER A 41 1.72 -0.33 1.57
C SER A 41 0.70 -1.44 1.32
N TYR A 42 0.49 -2.34 2.28
CA TYR A 42 -0.53 -3.38 2.18
C TYR A 42 -1.95 -2.81 2.04
N GLU A 43 -2.30 -1.78 2.83
CA GLU A 43 -3.60 -1.10 2.72
C GLU A 43 -3.76 -0.44 1.34
N PHE A 44 -2.74 0.30 0.89
CA PHE A 44 -2.73 0.96 -0.41
C PHE A 44 -2.93 -0.05 -1.53
N ASP A 45 -2.17 -1.16 -1.55
CA ASP A 45 -2.28 -2.18 -2.59
C ASP A 45 -3.68 -2.80 -2.63
N ARG A 46 -4.28 -3.02 -1.45
CA ARG A 46 -5.63 -3.57 -1.34
C ARG A 46 -6.70 -2.61 -1.86
N ASP A 47 -6.57 -1.32 -1.57
CA ASP A 47 -7.53 -0.32 -2.04
C ASP A 47 -7.33 0.01 -3.52
N TRP A 48 -6.08 0.06 -3.98
CA TRP A 48 -5.73 0.25 -5.38
C TRP A 48 -6.24 -0.89 -6.27
N ALA A 49 -6.24 -2.14 -5.76
CA ALA A 49 -6.86 -3.26 -6.47
C ALA A 49 -8.38 -3.05 -6.72
N LYS A 50 -9.10 -2.48 -5.75
CA LYS A 50 -10.54 -2.19 -5.91
C LYS A 50 -10.76 -1.05 -6.91
N ILE A 51 -9.97 0.02 -6.81
CA ILE A 51 -10.06 1.18 -7.71
C ILE A 51 -9.81 0.75 -9.15
N ARG A 52 -8.78 -0.09 -9.40
CA ARG A 52 -8.51 -0.64 -10.73
C ARG A 52 -9.67 -1.47 -11.27
N ALA A 53 -10.21 -2.38 -10.47
CA ALA A 53 -11.33 -3.21 -10.91
C ALA A 53 -12.56 -2.35 -11.31
N TRP A 54 -12.87 -1.33 -10.50
CA TRP A 54 -13.94 -0.38 -10.81
C TRP A 54 -13.63 0.47 -12.06
N GLY A 55 -12.37 0.90 -12.22
CA GLY A 55 -11.90 1.64 -13.39
C GLY A 55 -12.01 0.82 -14.68
N GLU A 56 -11.59 -0.44 -14.66
CA GLU A 56 -11.70 -1.38 -15.79
C GLU A 56 -13.15 -1.62 -16.20
N GLU A 57 -14.06 -1.80 -15.23
CA GLU A 57 -15.49 -1.94 -15.50
C GLU A 57 -16.07 -0.67 -16.12
N THR A 58 -15.69 0.49 -15.59
CA THR A 58 -16.17 1.80 -16.07
C THR A 58 -15.65 2.07 -17.48
N ALA A 59 -14.37 1.83 -17.75
CA ALA A 59 -13.76 1.99 -19.06
C ALA A 59 -14.45 1.11 -20.11
N ARG A 60 -14.70 -0.17 -19.78
CA ARG A 60 -15.44 -1.09 -20.65
C ARG A 60 -16.86 -0.61 -20.94
N ARG A 61 -17.57 -0.11 -19.93
CA ARG A 61 -18.93 0.43 -20.08
C ARG A 61 -18.97 1.69 -20.95
N MET A 62 -17.92 2.50 -20.88
CA MET A 62 -17.83 3.78 -21.60
C MET A 62 -17.08 3.68 -22.94
N GLY A 63 -16.54 2.52 -23.29
CA GLY A 63 -15.75 2.33 -24.50
C GLY A 63 -14.46 3.15 -24.50
N ILE A 64 -13.84 3.32 -23.32
CA ILE A 64 -12.55 4.01 -23.15
C ILE A 64 -11.45 2.96 -23.34
N GLU A 65 -10.62 3.12 -24.35
CA GLU A 65 -9.55 2.18 -24.68
C GLU A 65 -8.16 2.83 -24.65
N THR A 66 -8.07 4.14 -24.89
CA THR A 66 -6.80 4.86 -24.97
C THR A 66 -6.70 6.03 -24.00
N GLU A 67 -5.49 6.57 -23.85
CA GLU A 67 -5.27 7.78 -23.06
C GLU A 67 -5.99 8.99 -23.67
N GLU A 68 -6.08 9.09 -25.00
CA GLU A 68 -6.84 10.13 -25.69
C GLU A 68 -8.33 10.07 -25.37
N ASP A 69 -8.90 8.88 -25.17
CA ASP A 69 -10.29 8.73 -24.74
C ASP A 69 -10.52 9.30 -23.34
N VAL A 70 -9.55 9.13 -22.45
CA VAL A 70 -9.58 9.69 -21.10
C VAL A 70 -9.49 11.22 -21.15
N GLU A 71 -8.55 11.77 -21.93
CA GLU A 71 -8.36 13.22 -22.09
C GLU A 71 -9.63 13.89 -22.64
N ARG A 72 -10.33 13.25 -23.60
CA ARG A 72 -11.61 13.77 -24.12
C ARG A 72 -12.71 13.89 -23.07
N ILE A 73 -12.63 13.14 -21.98
CA ILE A 73 -13.64 13.11 -20.90
C ILE A 73 -13.21 13.99 -19.72
N ALA A 74 -11.93 13.98 -19.37
CA ALA A 74 -11.40 14.52 -18.12
C ALA A 74 -10.63 15.85 -18.27
N GLY A 75 -10.43 16.33 -19.50
CA GLY A 75 -9.75 17.60 -19.80
C GLY A 75 -10.24 18.81 -19.01
#